data_AF-A0A960YPL6-F1
#
_entry.id   AF-A0A960YPL6-F1
#
_cell.length_a   1.000
_cell.length_b   1.000
_cell.length_c   1.000
_cell.angle_alpha   90.00
_cell.angle_beta   90.00
_cell.angle_gamma   90.00
#
_symmetry.space_group_name_H-M   'P 1'
#
loop_
_entity.id
_entity.type
_entity.pdbx_description
1 polymer ?
#
loop_
_entity_poly.entity_id
_entity_poly.type
_entity_poly.pdbx_seq_one_letter_code
_entity_poly.pdbx_strand_id
1 'polypeptide(L)'
;RWDVIQAYEEALHRCEEGFFPAVPSIGSLGASGDLIPLAHLLNCILGKGTWLRSLDPASSIPSQSSRSHRTGEDAVEAVAAVGWTGQAAQRFPALLDPTGLDRREALACTNGISFSKAQASLAYARLERLLGIHEILVAALYRLLDANPEHLATELHLCRANGDTAMRIRSRLASLSVPVGQDQDPRERREGYDLQAPYSIRCAPQILGACFQGLEGSLDLLRHDLSMVDDNPLLDPKSGGLLHGGNFFGQATAFASDQMATLACQSGVLAERQLALLLDPQFNASGLMLASQPGTASGLAGLQLNSTALVAEMRSLTGCHSTYSIPTNGKNQDVVPMSFLAARRAYEVGEHLASLLGALFLAIDEFWQQRFAAGAPIWKADFLQTWTGERSPEGDPFPGSSTLGQRLAHIKSAFLQPEILDHENLQA
;
A
#
# COMPACT_ATOMS: atom_id res chain seq x y z
N ARG A 1 17.53 -32.15 4.38
CA ARG A 1 18.06 -32.35 5.74
C ARG A 1 17.22 -31.47 6.67
N TRP A 2 16.77 -31.97 7.81
CA TRP A 2 15.77 -31.28 8.65
C TRP A 2 16.33 -30.08 9.42
N ASP A 3 17.64 -30.07 9.66
CA ASP A 3 18.39 -28.99 10.30
C ASP A 3 18.29 -27.66 9.54
N VAL A 4 18.38 -27.66 8.21
CA VAL A 4 18.22 -26.44 7.40
C VAL A 4 16.82 -25.86 7.60
N ILE A 5 15.78 -26.70 7.56
CA ILE A 5 14.39 -26.27 7.75
C ILE A 5 14.20 -25.72 9.17
N GLN A 6 14.67 -26.45 10.18
CA GLN A 6 14.61 -26.03 11.58
C GLN A 6 15.32 -24.69 11.83
N ALA A 7 16.43 -24.44 11.15
CA ALA A 7 17.14 -23.17 11.28
C ALA A 7 16.36 -21.99 10.68
N TYR A 8 15.60 -22.20 9.60
CA TYR A 8 14.68 -21.20 9.05
C TYR A 8 13.43 -21.02 9.94
N GLU A 9 12.87 -22.10 10.50
CA GLU A 9 11.77 -22.03 11.48
C GLU A 9 12.19 -21.23 12.72
N GLU A 10 13.38 -21.52 13.26
CA GLU A 10 13.96 -20.76 14.36
C GLU A 10 14.19 -19.30 13.98
N ALA A 11 14.66 -19.02 12.77
CA ALA A 11 14.82 -17.65 12.29
C ALA A 11 13.47 -16.89 12.22
N LEU A 12 12.39 -17.56 11.81
CA LEU A 12 11.04 -17.00 11.86
C LEU A 12 10.59 -16.75 13.30
N HIS A 13 10.86 -17.69 14.20
CA HIS A 13 10.53 -17.51 15.62
C HIS A 13 11.26 -16.30 16.24
N ARG A 14 12.52 -16.06 15.87
CA ARG A 14 13.24 -14.84 16.28
C ARG A 14 12.61 -13.56 15.75
N CYS A 15 12.05 -13.58 14.55
CA CYS A 15 11.28 -12.44 14.02
C CYS A 15 10.05 -12.15 14.89
N GLU A 16 9.36 -13.18 15.39
CA GLU A 16 8.22 -13.03 16.32
C GLU A 16 8.66 -12.43 17.67
N GLU A 17 9.89 -12.70 18.11
CA GLU A 17 10.51 -12.07 19.29
C GLU A 17 11.07 -10.65 19.01
N GLY A 18 10.87 -10.12 17.80
CA GLY A 18 11.30 -8.78 17.40
C GLY A 18 12.74 -8.68 16.89
N PHE A 19 13.37 -9.80 16.53
CA PHE A 19 14.70 -9.86 15.95
C PHE A 19 14.66 -10.29 14.48
N PHE A 20 15.09 -9.40 13.58
CA PHE A 20 14.98 -9.59 12.15
C PHE A 20 16.35 -9.70 11.48
N PRO A 21 16.57 -10.62 10.53
CA PRO A 21 17.78 -10.64 9.72
C PRO A 21 17.98 -9.30 8.99
N ALA A 22 19.18 -8.72 9.09
CA ALA A 22 19.52 -7.48 8.40
C ALA A 22 19.76 -7.76 6.91
N VAL A 23 18.77 -7.44 6.08
CA VAL A 23 18.79 -7.71 4.64
C VAL A 23 18.72 -6.40 3.85
N PRO A 24 19.62 -6.18 2.86
CA PRO A 24 19.58 -4.97 2.05
C PRO A 24 18.34 -4.93 1.16
N SER A 25 17.73 -3.75 1.06
CA SER A 25 16.54 -3.53 0.22
C SER A 25 16.85 -3.42 -1.28
N ILE A 26 18.12 -3.40 -1.70
CA ILE A 26 18.54 -3.26 -3.10
C ILE A 26 19.58 -4.33 -3.42
N GLY A 27 19.51 -4.91 -4.62
CA GLY A 27 20.57 -5.80 -5.15
C GLY A 27 20.05 -7.04 -5.86
N SER A 28 18.78 -7.41 -5.68
CA SER A 28 18.18 -8.50 -6.45
C SER A 28 17.70 -8.06 -7.83
N LEU A 29 17.88 -8.95 -8.80
CA LEU A 29 17.32 -8.86 -10.15
C LEU A 29 16.09 -9.76 -10.33
N GLY A 30 15.83 -10.68 -9.40
CA GLY A 30 14.76 -11.68 -9.51
C GLY A 30 15.00 -12.77 -10.58
N ALA A 31 16.25 -12.95 -11.03
CA ALA A 31 16.57 -13.69 -12.25
C ALA A 31 17.19 -15.07 -12.04
N SER A 32 17.98 -15.27 -10.99
CA SER A 32 18.60 -16.55 -10.60
C SER A 32 18.31 -16.79 -9.11
N GLY A 33 17.14 -16.33 -8.71
CA GLY A 33 16.75 -16.06 -7.35
C GLY A 33 17.06 -14.63 -6.89
N ASP A 34 16.49 -14.28 -5.74
CA ASP A 34 16.85 -13.12 -4.96
C ASP A 34 18.16 -13.36 -4.21
N LEU A 35 19.21 -13.68 -4.96
CA LEU A 35 20.50 -14.18 -4.46
C LEU A 35 21.10 -13.31 -3.36
N ILE A 36 21.12 -11.99 -3.59
CA ILE A 36 21.72 -11.04 -2.64
C ILE A 36 20.96 -11.06 -1.30
N PRO A 37 19.64 -10.74 -1.24
CA PRO A 37 18.95 -10.73 0.04
C PRO A 37 18.86 -12.13 0.69
N LEU A 38 18.71 -13.20 -0.09
CA LEU A 38 18.71 -14.57 0.46
C LEU A 38 20.08 -14.97 1.03
N ALA A 39 21.19 -14.54 0.42
CA ALA A 39 22.53 -14.78 0.98
C ALA A 39 22.74 -14.03 2.30
N HIS A 40 22.19 -12.82 2.44
CA HIS A 40 22.21 -12.09 3.72
C HIS A 40 21.40 -12.82 4.80
N LEU A 41 20.21 -13.33 4.46
CA LEU A 41 19.42 -14.17 5.35
C LEU A 41 20.18 -15.43 5.77
N LEU A 42 20.76 -16.16 4.80
CA LEU A 42 21.55 -17.35 5.09
C LEU A 42 22.76 -17.04 5.98
N ASN A 43 23.47 -15.92 5.75
CA ASN A 43 24.57 -15.52 6.62
C ASN A 43 24.11 -15.26 8.06
N CYS A 44 22.92 -14.69 8.26
CA CYS A 44 22.33 -14.52 9.60
C CYS A 44 22.09 -15.87 10.28
N ILE A 45 21.53 -16.83 9.55
CA ILE A 45 21.29 -18.20 10.01
C ILE A 45 22.61 -18.92 10.36
N LEU A 46 23.67 -18.69 9.59
CA LEU A 46 25.01 -19.24 9.83
C LEU A 46 25.79 -18.50 10.94
N GLY A 47 25.19 -17.53 11.63
CA GLY A 47 25.83 -16.74 12.69
C GLY A 47 26.90 -15.75 12.21
N LYS A 48 26.95 -15.50 10.90
CA LYS A 48 27.90 -14.57 10.24
C LYS A 48 27.26 -13.22 9.92
N GLY A 49 25.94 -13.16 9.86
CA GLY A 49 25.15 -11.97 9.57
C GLY A 49 24.79 -11.15 10.80
N THR A 50 24.07 -10.08 10.56
CA THR A 50 23.60 -9.15 11.59
C THR A 50 22.09 -9.28 11.73
N TRP A 51 21.61 -9.24 12.97
CA TRP A 51 20.19 -9.15 13.26
C TRP A 51 19.86 -7.79 13.85
N LEU A 52 18.71 -7.26 13.47
CA LEU A 52 18.14 -6.00 13.93
C LEU A 52 17.07 -6.28 14.98
N ARG A 53 17.11 -5.58 16.10
CA ARG A 53 16.04 -5.63 17.10
C ARG A 53 15.09 -4.45 16.89
N SER A 54 13.81 -4.71 16.62
CA SER A 54 12.80 -3.66 16.74
C SER A 54 12.57 -3.34 18.22
N LEU A 55 12.61 -2.06 18.62
CA LEU A 55 12.25 -1.67 19.99
C LEU A 55 10.74 -1.73 20.24
N ASP A 56 9.93 -1.80 19.17
CA ASP A 56 8.49 -2.08 19.23
C ASP A 56 8.14 -3.11 18.13
N PRO A 57 7.68 -4.32 18.48
CA PRO A 57 7.25 -5.34 17.52
C PRO A 57 6.15 -4.87 16.57
N ALA A 58 5.37 -3.84 16.94
CA ALA A 58 4.28 -3.28 16.14
C ALA A 58 4.69 -2.07 15.28
N SER A 59 5.87 -1.48 15.50
CA SER A 59 6.33 -0.34 14.71
C SER A 59 6.97 -0.82 13.41
N SER A 60 6.29 -0.58 12.28
CA SER A 60 6.85 -0.81 10.95
C SER A 60 8.14 -0.02 10.75
N ILE A 61 9.17 -0.66 10.19
CA ILE A 61 10.43 -0.02 9.80
C ILE A 61 10.12 1.07 8.75
N PRO A 62 10.44 2.36 9.00
CA PRO A 62 10.20 3.40 8.01
C PRO A 62 11.12 3.21 6.80
N SER A 63 10.57 3.32 5.59
CA SER A 63 11.39 3.42 4.37
C SER A 63 11.85 4.87 4.18
N GLN A 64 13.12 5.19 4.46
CA GLN A 64 13.80 6.31 3.79
C GLN A 64 15.31 6.07 3.57
N SER A 65 15.79 6.79 2.57
CA SER A 65 17.06 6.73 1.84
C SER A 65 18.34 6.89 2.66
N SER A 66 19.37 6.09 2.34
CA SER A 66 20.64 6.61 1.80
C SER A 66 21.56 5.48 1.31
N ARG A 67 22.36 5.80 0.29
CA ARG A 67 23.32 4.93 -0.40
C ARG A 67 24.56 4.66 0.49
N SER A 68 24.98 3.41 0.65
CA SER A 68 26.36 2.98 0.39
C SER A 68 26.53 1.46 0.46
N HIS A 69 27.29 0.90 -0.49
CA HIS A 69 27.77 -0.49 -0.51
C HIS A 69 28.79 -0.72 0.59
N ARG A 70 28.64 -1.74 1.46
CA ARG A 70 29.72 -2.21 2.35
C ARG A 70 29.59 -3.70 2.66
N THR A 71 30.73 -4.33 2.93
CA THR A 71 30.93 -5.75 3.22
C THR A 71 30.49 -6.12 4.66
N GLY A 72 30.35 -7.42 4.95
CA GLY A 72 29.68 -7.94 6.16
C GLY A 72 30.31 -7.65 7.53
N GLU A 73 31.53 -7.11 7.61
CA GLU A 73 32.13 -6.69 8.89
C GLU A 73 31.76 -5.25 9.27
N ASP A 74 31.40 -4.41 8.29
CA ASP A 74 30.92 -3.04 8.49
C ASP A 74 29.44 -2.99 8.87
N ALA A 75 28.69 -4.09 8.83
CA ALA A 75 27.22 -4.05 8.95
C ALA A 75 26.74 -3.60 10.34
N VAL A 76 27.40 -3.97 11.43
CA VAL A 76 27.00 -3.57 12.79
C VAL A 76 27.27 -2.07 13.02
N GLU A 77 28.47 -1.60 12.67
CA GLU A 77 28.83 -0.19 12.79
C GLU A 77 28.08 0.69 11.77
N ALA A 78 27.83 0.20 10.55
CA ALA A 78 27.04 0.91 9.54
C ALA A 78 25.56 0.95 9.91
N VAL A 79 24.98 -0.10 10.49
CA VAL A 79 23.60 -0.05 11.01
C VAL A 79 23.50 0.96 12.17
N ALA A 80 24.52 1.00 13.05
CA ALA A 80 24.60 2.02 14.09
C ALA A 80 24.82 3.44 13.53
N ALA A 81 25.60 3.60 12.47
CA ALA A 81 25.94 4.89 11.85
C ALA A 81 24.86 5.43 10.90
N VAL A 82 24.01 4.58 10.33
CA VAL A 82 22.88 4.98 9.47
C VAL A 82 21.68 5.46 10.31
N GLY A 83 21.79 5.46 11.64
CA GLY A 83 20.83 6.12 12.50
C GLY A 83 19.43 5.53 12.38
N TRP A 84 19.33 4.20 12.41
CA TRP A 84 18.05 3.52 12.65
C TRP A 84 17.65 3.85 14.09
N THR A 85 16.99 4.99 14.26
CA THR A 85 16.67 5.55 15.57
C THR A 85 15.75 4.58 16.30
N GLY A 86 16.33 3.80 17.20
CA GLY A 86 15.60 2.83 18.02
C GLY A 86 15.69 1.37 17.56
N GLN A 87 16.78 0.92 16.94
CA GLN A 87 17.03 -0.52 16.76
C GLN A 87 18.44 -0.91 17.21
N ALA A 88 18.56 -1.98 18.00
CA ALA A 88 19.85 -2.52 18.42
C ALA A 88 20.31 -3.58 17.39
N ALA A 89 21.56 -3.47 16.91
CA ALA A 89 22.16 -4.45 16.01
C ALA A 89 23.12 -5.36 16.78
N GLN A 90 23.02 -6.67 16.58
CA GLN A 90 23.96 -7.61 17.18
C GLN A 90 24.21 -8.83 16.29
N ARG A 91 25.34 -9.50 16.51
CA ARG A 91 25.58 -10.84 15.98
C ARG A 91 24.84 -11.85 16.84
N PHE A 92 24.09 -12.73 16.20
CA PHE A 92 23.46 -13.86 16.86
C PHE A 92 24.34 -15.11 16.71
N PRO A 93 24.27 -16.08 17.65
CA PRO A 93 24.85 -17.41 17.45
C PRO A 93 24.33 -18.05 16.16
N ALA A 94 25.13 -18.95 15.58
CA ALA A 94 24.70 -19.73 14.43
C ALA A 94 23.49 -20.60 14.80
N LEU A 95 22.43 -20.50 14.00
CA LEU A 95 21.24 -21.37 14.07
C LEU A 95 21.47 -22.68 13.30
N LEU A 96 22.45 -22.68 12.39
CA LEU A 96 22.85 -23.82 11.59
C LEU A 96 24.38 -23.93 11.57
N ASP A 97 24.90 -25.14 11.78
CA ASP A 97 26.34 -25.40 11.72
C ASP A 97 26.87 -25.16 10.28
N PRO A 98 27.73 -24.16 10.07
CA PRO A 98 28.25 -23.83 8.74
C PRO A 98 29.15 -24.91 8.15
N THR A 99 29.70 -25.82 8.96
CA THR A 99 30.54 -26.92 8.47
C THR A 99 29.72 -28.07 7.89
N GLY A 100 28.42 -28.09 8.16
CA GLY A 100 27.50 -29.13 7.71
C GLY A 100 26.83 -28.85 6.37
N LEU A 101 26.82 -27.60 5.88
CA LEU A 101 26.05 -27.22 4.69
C LEU A 101 26.71 -27.73 3.40
N ASP A 102 26.02 -28.57 2.63
CA ASP A 102 26.53 -29.01 1.33
C ASP A 102 26.30 -27.95 0.23
N ARG A 103 26.90 -28.17 -0.95
CA ARG A 103 26.80 -27.24 -2.09
C ARG A 103 25.37 -27.05 -2.60
N ARG A 104 24.53 -28.09 -2.54
CA ARG A 104 23.14 -28.04 -3.03
C ARG A 104 22.25 -27.32 -2.02
N GLU A 105 22.46 -27.55 -0.73
CA GLU A 105 21.78 -26.86 0.37
C GLU A 105 22.08 -25.36 0.32
N ALA A 106 23.35 -24.97 0.17
CA ALA A 106 23.74 -23.57 0.00
C ALA A 106 23.04 -22.88 -1.18
N LEU A 107 22.93 -23.60 -2.31
CA LEU A 107 22.23 -23.09 -3.49
C LEU A 107 20.71 -23.01 -3.24
N ALA A 108 20.10 -24.03 -2.63
CA ALA A 108 18.67 -24.05 -2.32
C ALA A 108 18.26 -22.86 -1.43
N CYS A 109 19.10 -22.51 -0.46
CA CYS A 109 18.85 -21.38 0.45
C CYS A 109 18.92 -20.01 -0.24
N THR A 110 19.52 -19.93 -1.44
CA THR A 110 19.78 -18.66 -2.13
C THR A 110 19.13 -18.55 -3.51
N ASN A 111 18.54 -19.63 -4.01
CA ASN A 111 17.93 -19.72 -5.32
C ASN A 111 16.39 -19.79 -5.19
N GLY A 112 15.69 -18.93 -5.91
CA GLY A 112 14.26 -18.66 -5.73
C GLY A 112 13.98 -17.19 -5.44
N ILE A 113 12.74 -16.74 -5.64
CA ILE A 113 12.38 -15.32 -5.66
C ILE A 113 11.52 -14.91 -4.46
N SER A 114 11.79 -15.50 -3.30
CA SER A 114 11.00 -15.31 -2.08
C SER A 114 10.93 -13.86 -1.61
N PHE A 115 11.96 -13.05 -1.81
CA PHE A 115 11.94 -11.62 -1.45
C PHE A 115 11.09 -10.80 -2.42
N SER A 116 11.16 -11.10 -3.72
CA SER A 116 10.29 -10.52 -4.74
C SER A 116 8.82 -10.86 -4.46
N LYS A 117 8.52 -12.13 -4.20
CA LYS A 117 7.19 -12.63 -3.84
C LYS A 117 6.66 -11.96 -2.57
N ALA A 118 7.47 -11.91 -1.51
CA ALA A 118 7.10 -11.27 -0.25
C ALA A 118 6.80 -9.78 -0.44
N GLN A 119 7.70 -9.05 -1.10
CA GLN A 119 7.53 -7.61 -1.35
C GLN A 119 6.30 -7.32 -2.21
N ALA A 120 6.04 -8.13 -3.24
CA ALA A 120 4.86 -7.98 -4.10
C ALA A 120 3.57 -8.29 -3.32
N SER A 121 3.59 -9.31 -2.45
CA SER A 121 2.45 -9.65 -1.59
C SER A 121 2.13 -8.54 -0.59
N LEU A 122 3.16 -7.92 0.00
CA LEU A 122 2.98 -6.74 0.86
C LEU A 122 2.42 -5.55 0.08
N ALA A 123 2.88 -5.32 -1.15
CA ALA A 123 2.34 -4.28 -2.02
C ALA A 123 0.87 -4.54 -2.37
N TYR A 124 0.51 -5.79 -2.66
CA TYR A 124 -0.88 -6.22 -2.90
C TYR A 124 -1.77 -5.90 -1.69
N ALA A 125 -1.41 -6.43 -0.51
CA ALA A 125 -2.22 -6.28 0.70
C ALA A 125 -2.40 -4.81 1.09
N ARG A 126 -1.36 -3.99 0.90
CA ARG A 126 -1.43 -2.54 1.08
C ARG A 126 -2.39 -1.90 0.07
N LEU A 127 -2.26 -2.21 -1.21
CA LEU A 127 -3.06 -1.59 -2.26
C LEU A 127 -4.55 -1.97 -2.14
N GLU A 128 -4.85 -3.23 -1.87
CA GLU A 128 -6.23 -3.70 -1.61
C GLU A 128 -6.92 -2.87 -0.53
N ARG A 129 -6.21 -2.70 0.60
CA ARG A 129 -6.67 -1.87 1.71
C ARG A 129 -6.88 -0.43 1.30
N LEU A 130 -5.91 0.21 0.65
CA LEU A 130 -5.99 1.61 0.24
C LEU A 130 -7.11 1.84 -0.79
N LEU A 131 -7.37 0.91 -1.70
CA LEU A 131 -8.53 1.00 -2.60
C LEU A 131 -9.85 0.90 -1.83
N GLY A 132 -9.92 0.03 -0.81
CA GLY A 132 -11.06 -0.05 0.10
C GLY A 132 -11.31 1.27 0.84
N ILE A 133 -10.25 1.90 1.36
CA ILE A 133 -10.31 3.23 1.97
C ILE A 133 -10.80 4.28 0.96
N HIS A 134 -10.27 4.26 -0.27
CA HIS A 134 -10.68 5.23 -1.28
C HIS A 134 -12.18 5.11 -1.60
N GLU A 135 -12.72 3.90 -1.79
CA GLU A 135 -14.17 3.71 -1.98
C GLU A 135 -15.00 4.28 -0.81
N ILE A 136 -14.51 4.20 0.42
CA ILE A 136 -15.14 4.79 1.60
C ILE A 136 -15.14 6.33 1.52
N LEU A 137 -14.01 6.94 1.16
CA LEU A 137 -13.91 8.38 0.95
C LEU A 137 -14.81 8.84 -0.21
N VAL A 138 -14.98 8.04 -1.26
CA VAL A 138 -15.93 8.33 -2.35
C VAL A 138 -17.36 8.33 -1.84
N ALA A 139 -17.76 7.37 -1.01
CA ALA A 139 -19.09 7.38 -0.40
C ALA A 139 -19.32 8.65 0.43
N ALA A 140 -18.31 9.09 1.16
CA ALA A 140 -18.37 10.35 1.91
C ALA A 140 -18.57 11.57 0.97
N LEU A 141 -17.78 11.67 -0.10
CA LEU A 141 -17.91 12.74 -1.10
C LEU A 141 -19.31 12.79 -1.72
N TYR A 142 -19.88 11.63 -2.05
CA TYR A 142 -21.22 11.56 -2.65
C TYR A 142 -22.27 12.24 -1.77
N ARG A 143 -22.16 12.08 -0.45
CA ARG A 143 -23.09 12.72 0.48
C ARG A 143 -22.80 14.21 0.67
N LEU A 144 -21.53 14.58 0.89
CA LEU A 144 -21.14 15.97 1.19
C LEU A 144 -21.43 16.92 0.03
N LEU A 145 -21.26 16.42 -1.20
CA LEU A 145 -21.48 17.17 -2.43
C LEU A 145 -22.89 17.01 -2.99
N ASP A 146 -23.77 16.25 -2.32
CA ASP A 146 -25.10 15.87 -2.83
C ASP A 146 -25.00 15.37 -4.29
N ALA A 147 -24.12 14.39 -4.51
CA ALA A 147 -23.86 13.84 -5.83
C ALA A 147 -25.03 12.98 -6.31
N ASN A 148 -25.28 12.98 -7.63
CA ASN A 148 -26.35 12.19 -8.23
C ASN A 148 -26.18 10.69 -7.91
N PRO A 149 -27.13 10.05 -7.20
CA PRO A 149 -27.05 8.63 -6.84
C PRO A 149 -27.20 7.70 -8.05
N GLU A 150 -27.72 8.16 -9.18
CA GLU A 150 -27.85 7.35 -10.40
C GLU A 150 -26.47 6.89 -10.93
N HIS A 151 -25.38 7.59 -10.58
CA HIS A 151 -24.01 7.13 -10.87
C HIS A 151 -23.66 5.79 -10.21
N LEU A 152 -24.39 5.41 -9.14
CA LEU A 152 -24.23 4.16 -8.39
C LEU A 152 -25.36 3.15 -8.66
N ALA A 153 -26.24 3.43 -9.63
CA ALA A 153 -27.39 2.59 -9.95
C ALA A 153 -26.92 1.20 -10.41
N THR A 154 -27.47 0.14 -9.81
CA THR A 154 -27.08 -1.23 -10.14
C THR A 154 -27.34 -1.53 -11.62
N GLU A 155 -28.45 -1.04 -12.16
CA GLU A 155 -28.86 -1.22 -13.56
C GLU A 155 -27.82 -0.64 -14.53
N LEU A 156 -27.19 0.49 -14.18
CA LEU A 156 -26.14 1.11 -14.98
C LEU A 156 -24.89 0.23 -15.02
N HIS A 157 -24.50 -0.34 -13.88
CA HIS A 157 -23.25 -1.11 -13.78
C HIS A 157 -23.39 -2.56 -14.26
N LEU A 158 -24.60 -3.13 -14.26
CA LEU A 158 -24.87 -4.43 -14.90
C LEU A 158 -24.55 -4.40 -16.41
N CYS A 159 -24.66 -3.25 -17.07
CA CYS A 159 -24.40 -3.10 -18.51
C CYS A 159 -22.91 -3.12 -18.89
N ARG A 160 -21.97 -3.00 -17.94
CA ARG A 160 -20.54 -2.85 -18.23
C ARG A 160 -19.63 -3.89 -17.57
N ALA A 161 -20.18 -4.78 -16.73
CA ALA A 161 -19.44 -5.63 -15.78
C ALA A 161 -18.64 -4.80 -14.75
N ASN A 162 -18.34 -5.36 -13.58
CA ASN A 162 -17.75 -4.69 -12.38
C ASN A 162 -18.71 -3.80 -11.56
N GLY A 163 -19.94 -4.28 -11.31
CA GLY A 163 -20.92 -3.56 -10.47
C GLY A 163 -20.63 -3.58 -8.97
N ASP A 164 -19.73 -4.44 -8.51
CA ASP A 164 -19.47 -4.65 -7.08
C ASP A 164 -18.96 -3.38 -6.39
N THR A 165 -18.07 -2.62 -7.04
CA THR A 165 -17.58 -1.33 -6.50
C THR A 165 -18.72 -0.34 -6.29
N ALA A 166 -19.63 -0.19 -7.25
CA ALA A 166 -20.77 0.71 -7.10
C ALA A 166 -21.71 0.26 -5.97
N MET A 167 -21.92 -1.05 -5.83
CA MET A 167 -22.72 -1.62 -4.74
C MET A 167 -22.05 -1.39 -3.37
N ARG A 168 -20.73 -1.58 -3.25
CA ARG A 168 -19.97 -1.29 -2.02
C ARG A 168 -20.02 0.19 -1.65
N ILE A 169 -19.80 1.09 -2.61
CA ILE A 169 -19.91 2.55 -2.39
C ILE A 169 -21.32 2.90 -1.92
N ARG A 170 -22.37 2.35 -2.55
CA ARG A 170 -23.76 2.59 -2.16
C ARG A 170 -24.07 2.06 -0.75
N SER A 171 -23.58 0.86 -0.41
CA SER A 171 -23.74 0.28 0.93
C SER A 171 -23.11 1.18 1.99
N ARG A 172 -21.89 1.67 1.74
CA ARG A 172 -21.20 2.60 2.63
C ARG A 172 -21.93 3.95 2.72
N LEU A 173 -22.41 4.48 1.60
CA LEU A 173 -23.21 5.71 1.60
C LEU A 173 -24.47 5.56 2.46
N ALA A 174 -25.12 4.38 2.43
CA ALA A 174 -26.28 4.09 3.25
C ALA A 174 -25.93 4.00 4.74
N SER A 175 -24.80 3.37 5.12
CA SER A 175 -24.36 3.30 6.52
C SER A 175 -23.94 4.67 7.08
N LEU A 176 -23.45 5.57 6.22
CA LEU A 176 -23.15 6.95 6.56
C LEU A 176 -24.40 7.81 6.80
N SER A 177 -25.50 7.54 6.12
CA SER A 177 -26.63 8.48 6.11
C SER A 177 -27.48 8.39 7.39
N VAL A 178 -27.82 9.55 8.00
CA VAL A 178 -28.88 9.61 9.02
C VAL A 178 -30.23 9.52 8.30
N PRO A 179 -31.22 8.75 8.81
CA PRO A 179 -32.57 8.74 8.23
C PRO A 179 -33.14 10.15 8.28
N VAL A 180 -33.21 10.82 7.13
CA VAL A 180 -33.93 12.08 7.01
C VAL A 180 -35.41 11.73 6.94
N GLY A 181 -36.21 12.31 7.83
CA GLY A 181 -37.66 12.09 7.84
C GLY A 181 -38.28 12.38 6.48
N GLN A 182 -39.10 11.42 6.03
CA GLN A 182 -39.87 11.38 4.78
C GLN A 182 -39.06 11.13 3.50
N ASP A 183 -38.87 9.82 3.26
CA ASP A 183 -38.83 9.09 1.99
C ASP A 183 -39.33 9.89 0.77
N GLN A 184 -38.37 10.43 0.02
CA GLN A 184 -38.42 10.31 -1.43
C GLN A 184 -37.13 9.60 -1.83
N ASP A 185 -37.24 8.62 -2.72
CA ASP A 185 -36.06 8.01 -3.31
C ASP A 185 -35.22 9.17 -3.91
N PRO A 186 -33.93 9.33 -3.62
CA PRO A 186 -33.17 10.43 -4.18
C PRO A 186 -33.13 10.39 -5.72
N ARG A 187 -33.48 9.27 -6.36
CA ARG A 187 -33.78 9.18 -7.82
C ARG A 187 -35.07 9.90 -8.24
N GLU A 188 -35.99 10.18 -7.33
CA GLU A 188 -37.22 10.97 -7.58
C GLU A 188 -36.92 12.48 -7.60
N ARG A 189 -35.77 12.92 -7.04
CA ARG A 189 -35.25 14.30 -7.17
C ARG A 189 -34.41 14.49 -8.43
N ARG A 190 -34.94 14.13 -9.61
CA ARG A 190 -34.23 14.39 -10.89
C ARG A 190 -34.00 15.88 -11.13
N GLU A 191 -34.93 16.73 -10.68
CA GLU A 191 -34.81 18.18 -10.74
C GLU A 191 -33.89 18.67 -9.62
N GLY A 192 -32.59 18.86 -9.93
CA GLY A 192 -31.62 19.44 -8.98
C GLY A 192 -30.20 18.91 -9.13
N TYR A 193 -30.02 17.70 -9.67
CA TYR A 193 -28.70 17.13 -9.88
C TYR A 193 -28.07 17.59 -11.19
N ASP A 194 -26.78 17.92 -11.15
CA ASP A 194 -26.01 18.21 -12.36
C ASP A 194 -25.81 16.94 -13.19
N LEU A 195 -26.47 16.88 -14.34
CA LEU A 195 -26.35 15.79 -15.33
C LEU A 195 -24.91 15.61 -15.83
N GLN A 196 -24.07 16.64 -15.70
CA GLN A 196 -22.68 16.65 -16.16
C GLN A 196 -21.66 16.78 -15.03
N ALA A 197 -21.95 16.19 -13.87
CA ALA A 197 -21.00 16.16 -12.76
C ALA A 197 -19.58 15.72 -13.20
N PRO A 198 -18.51 16.34 -12.62
CA PRO A 198 -17.13 16.01 -12.94
C PRO A 198 -16.81 14.52 -12.82
N TYR A 199 -15.87 14.04 -13.64
CA TYR A 199 -15.55 12.61 -13.72
C TYR A 199 -14.94 12.08 -12.42
N SER A 200 -14.29 12.94 -11.61
CA SER A 200 -13.80 12.57 -10.28
C SER A 200 -14.90 12.12 -9.31
N ILE A 201 -16.16 12.44 -9.60
CA ILE A 201 -17.34 11.94 -8.87
C ILE A 201 -18.10 10.91 -9.71
N ARG A 202 -18.50 11.30 -10.92
CA ARG A 202 -19.38 10.50 -11.78
C ARG A 202 -18.74 9.19 -12.27
N CYS A 203 -17.45 9.22 -12.57
CA CYS A 203 -16.70 8.07 -13.08
C CYS A 203 -15.92 7.34 -11.97
N ALA A 204 -16.01 7.77 -10.71
CA ALA A 204 -15.28 7.15 -9.61
C ALA A 204 -15.56 5.65 -9.47
N PRO A 205 -16.81 5.14 -9.59
CA PRO A 205 -17.08 3.71 -9.51
C PRO A 205 -16.40 2.92 -10.64
N GLN A 206 -16.33 3.46 -11.84
CA GLN A 206 -15.70 2.80 -13.00
C GLN A 206 -14.18 2.82 -12.88
N ILE A 207 -13.58 3.91 -12.39
CA ILE A 207 -12.13 4.01 -12.18
C ILE A 207 -11.70 3.04 -11.08
N LEU A 208 -12.37 3.06 -9.93
CA LEU A 208 -12.06 2.15 -8.82
C LEU A 208 -12.37 0.69 -9.17
N GLY A 209 -13.49 0.43 -9.85
CA GLY A 209 -13.82 -0.92 -10.33
C GLY A 209 -12.76 -1.51 -11.26
N ALA A 210 -12.21 -0.69 -12.18
CA ALA A 210 -11.07 -1.11 -13.00
C ALA A 210 -9.79 -1.35 -12.16
N CYS A 211 -9.58 -0.56 -11.10
CA CYS A 211 -8.46 -0.78 -10.18
C CYS A 211 -8.59 -2.13 -9.45
N PHE A 212 -9.77 -2.46 -8.91
CA PHE A 212 -10.01 -3.75 -8.25
C PHE A 212 -9.88 -4.93 -9.21
N GLN A 213 -10.41 -4.82 -10.43
CA GLN A 213 -10.28 -5.88 -11.42
C GLN A 213 -8.81 -6.14 -11.80
N GLY A 214 -8.02 -5.08 -12.01
CA GLY A 214 -6.59 -5.22 -12.28
C GLY A 214 -5.82 -5.80 -11.08
N LEU A 215 -6.27 -5.46 -9.86
CA LEU A 215 -5.68 -5.96 -8.62
C LEU A 215 -5.96 -7.46 -8.44
N GLU A 216 -7.19 -7.91 -8.72
CA GLU A 216 -7.56 -9.33 -8.71
C GLU A 216 -6.73 -10.15 -9.71
N GLY A 217 -6.54 -9.66 -10.93
CA GLY A 217 -5.63 -10.30 -11.88
C GLY A 217 -4.17 -10.36 -11.40
N SER A 218 -3.72 -9.36 -10.64
CA SER A 218 -2.40 -9.36 -10.01
C SER A 218 -2.31 -10.40 -8.88
N LEU A 219 -3.38 -10.59 -8.11
CA LEU A 219 -3.48 -11.59 -7.07
C LEU A 219 -3.38 -13.00 -7.62
N ASP A 220 -4.06 -13.29 -8.73
CA ASP A 220 -4.04 -14.61 -9.35
C ASP A 220 -2.61 -15.01 -9.77
N LEU A 221 -1.87 -14.09 -10.37
CA LEU A 221 -0.45 -14.29 -10.72
C LEU A 221 0.40 -14.54 -9.47
N LEU A 222 0.24 -13.72 -8.41
CA LEU A 222 1.01 -13.86 -7.18
C LEU A 222 0.67 -15.15 -6.41
N ARG A 223 -0.61 -15.50 -6.28
CA ARG A 223 -1.07 -16.75 -5.63
C ARG A 223 -0.53 -17.99 -6.34
N HIS A 224 -0.55 -17.96 -7.67
CA HIS A 224 0.04 -19.03 -8.46
C HIS A 224 1.53 -19.14 -8.15
N ASP A 225 2.29 -18.05 -8.27
CA ASP A 225 3.74 -18.07 -8.08
C ASP A 225 4.15 -18.44 -6.64
N LEU A 226 3.42 -17.96 -5.62
CA LEU A 226 3.62 -18.33 -4.20
C LEU A 226 3.43 -19.83 -3.94
N SER A 227 2.61 -20.50 -4.74
CA SER A 227 2.32 -21.94 -4.60
C SER A 227 3.30 -22.84 -5.34
N MET A 228 4.28 -22.28 -6.05
CA MET A 228 5.21 -23.01 -6.92
C MET A 228 6.63 -23.07 -6.36
N VAL A 229 7.36 -24.12 -6.76
CA VAL A 229 8.79 -24.28 -6.46
C VAL A 229 9.61 -23.51 -7.48
N ASP A 230 10.32 -22.49 -7.02
CA ASP A 230 11.14 -21.57 -7.82
C ASP A 230 12.66 -21.84 -7.70
N ASP A 231 13.06 -23.00 -7.20
CA ASP A 231 14.47 -23.42 -7.12
C ASP A 231 14.96 -24.09 -8.42
N ASN A 232 16.27 -24.28 -8.53
CA ASN A 232 16.94 -25.03 -9.59
C ASN A 232 18.31 -25.59 -9.12
N PRO A 233 18.68 -26.82 -9.51
CA PRO A 233 17.88 -27.82 -10.24
C PRO A 233 16.84 -28.48 -9.33
N LEU A 234 15.76 -28.99 -9.92
CA LEU A 234 14.75 -29.75 -9.19
C LEU A 234 15.02 -31.25 -9.28
N LEU A 235 14.79 -31.95 -8.17
CA LEU A 235 14.80 -33.41 -8.12
C LEU A 235 13.39 -33.90 -8.47
N ASP A 236 13.25 -34.72 -9.51
CA ASP A 236 12.00 -35.44 -9.75
C ASP A 236 11.89 -36.61 -8.75
N PRO A 237 10.93 -36.58 -7.81
CA PRO A 237 10.79 -37.62 -6.82
C PRO A 237 10.40 -38.98 -7.43
N LYS A 238 9.85 -39.01 -8.64
CA LYS A 238 9.43 -40.27 -9.30
C LYS A 238 10.58 -40.97 -9.98
N SER A 239 11.36 -40.25 -10.80
CA SER A 239 12.50 -40.83 -11.54
C SER A 239 13.82 -40.76 -10.78
N GLY A 240 13.93 -39.90 -9.76
CA GLY A 240 15.20 -39.55 -9.12
C GLY A 240 16.11 -38.67 -9.99
N GLY A 241 15.62 -38.24 -11.16
CA GLY A 241 16.38 -37.40 -12.09
C GLY A 241 16.50 -35.95 -11.61
N LEU A 242 17.63 -35.32 -11.93
CA LEU A 242 17.83 -33.88 -11.74
C LEU A 242 17.43 -33.14 -13.02
N LEU A 243 16.50 -32.20 -12.88
CA LEU A 243 15.98 -31.36 -13.95
C LEU A 243 16.52 -29.93 -13.79
N HIS A 244 17.17 -29.44 -14.83
CA HIS A 244 17.68 -28.07 -14.89
C HIS A 244 16.69 -27.19 -15.66
N GLY A 245 16.33 -26.05 -15.08
CA GLY A 245 15.37 -25.11 -15.64
C GLY A 245 15.57 -23.70 -15.10
N GLY A 246 14.54 -22.87 -15.27
CA GLY A 246 14.55 -21.45 -14.92
C GLY A 246 13.38 -21.03 -14.02
N ASN A 247 12.89 -21.92 -13.15
CA ASN A 247 11.72 -21.61 -12.30
C ASN A 247 11.97 -20.44 -11.34
N PHE A 248 13.23 -20.10 -11.07
CA PHE A 248 13.64 -18.92 -10.32
C PHE A 248 13.40 -17.58 -11.05
N PHE A 249 12.85 -17.59 -12.26
CA PHE A 249 12.72 -16.41 -13.11
C PHE A 249 11.41 -15.66 -12.84
N GLY A 250 11.47 -14.59 -12.05
CA GLY A 250 10.33 -13.90 -11.48
C GLY A 250 9.48 -13.01 -12.40
N GLN A 251 9.37 -13.31 -13.69
CA GLN A 251 8.71 -12.40 -14.66
C GLN A 251 7.22 -12.17 -14.34
N ALA A 252 6.49 -13.21 -13.91
CA ALA A 252 5.08 -13.07 -13.55
C ALA A 252 4.89 -12.11 -12.37
N THR A 253 5.68 -12.28 -11.30
CA THR A 253 5.72 -11.38 -10.15
C THR A 253 6.11 -9.95 -10.56
N ALA A 254 7.02 -9.76 -11.52
CA ALA A 254 7.38 -8.45 -12.04
C ALA A 254 6.19 -7.75 -12.73
N PHE A 255 5.48 -8.46 -13.62
CA PHE A 255 4.32 -7.90 -14.32
C PHE A 255 3.16 -7.56 -13.37
N ALA A 256 2.87 -8.44 -12.41
CA ALA A 256 1.87 -8.15 -11.38
C ALA A 256 2.23 -6.89 -10.59
N SER A 257 3.52 -6.71 -10.26
CA SER A 257 3.99 -5.54 -9.52
C SER A 257 3.90 -4.23 -10.32
N ASP A 258 4.32 -4.21 -11.58
CA ASP A 258 4.17 -3.02 -12.44
C ASP A 258 2.69 -2.65 -12.63
N GLN A 259 1.81 -3.65 -12.75
CA GLN A 259 0.36 -3.44 -12.81
C GLN A 259 -0.14 -2.80 -11.51
N MET A 260 0.21 -3.33 -10.34
CA MET A 260 -0.17 -2.75 -9.04
C MET A 260 0.29 -1.30 -8.89
N ALA A 261 1.52 -0.96 -9.30
CA ALA A 261 2.02 0.41 -9.26
C ALA A 261 1.15 1.35 -10.13
N THR A 262 0.75 0.90 -11.32
CA THR A 262 -0.13 1.64 -12.23
C THR A 262 -1.52 1.89 -11.62
N LEU A 263 -2.12 0.86 -11.02
CA LEU A 263 -3.44 0.96 -10.37
C LEU A 263 -3.40 1.93 -9.19
N ALA A 264 -2.36 1.85 -8.36
CA ALA A 264 -2.14 2.77 -7.25
C ALA A 264 -2.02 4.23 -7.72
N CYS A 265 -1.26 4.49 -8.79
CA CYS A 265 -1.14 5.82 -9.37
C CYS A 265 -2.47 6.32 -9.96
N GLN A 266 -3.24 5.48 -10.63
CA GLN A 266 -4.55 5.88 -11.16
C GLN A 266 -5.54 6.23 -10.05
N SER A 267 -5.54 5.46 -8.96
CA SER A 267 -6.28 5.78 -7.74
C SER A 267 -5.81 7.11 -7.13
N GLY A 268 -4.51 7.37 -7.08
CA GLY A 268 -3.94 8.63 -6.61
C GLY A 268 -4.37 9.84 -7.44
N VAL A 269 -4.41 9.70 -8.77
CA VAL A 269 -4.94 10.74 -9.67
C VAL A 269 -6.40 11.05 -9.36
N LEU A 270 -7.24 10.02 -9.14
CA LEU A 270 -8.64 10.22 -8.78
C LEU A 270 -8.76 10.94 -7.43
N ALA A 271 -8.03 10.50 -6.40
CA ALA A 271 -8.07 11.09 -5.06
C ALA A 271 -7.66 12.57 -5.08
N GLU A 272 -6.61 12.91 -5.84
CA GLU A 272 -6.15 14.29 -5.95
C GLU A 272 -7.16 15.17 -6.72
N ARG A 273 -7.81 14.64 -7.78
CA ARG A 273 -8.88 15.39 -8.48
C ARG A 273 -10.12 15.57 -7.62
N GLN A 274 -10.42 14.63 -6.71
CA GLN A 274 -11.49 14.77 -5.73
C GLN A 274 -11.15 15.81 -4.67
N LEU A 275 -9.91 15.82 -4.19
CA LEU A 275 -9.40 16.88 -3.30
C LEU A 275 -9.53 18.25 -3.98
N ALA A 276 -9.07 18.38 -5.23
CA ALA A 276 -9.18 19.63 -5.98
C ALA A 276 -10.63 20.12 -6.10
N LEU A 277 -11.58 19.21 -6.33
CA LEU A 277 -13.00 19.53 -6.42
C LEU A 277 -13.55 20.05 -5.07
N LEU A 278 -13.19 19.41 -3.95
CA LEU A 278 -13.60 19.89 -2.62
C LEU A 278 -13.05 21.28 -2.27
N LEU A 279 -11.90 21.64 -2.80
CA LEU A 279 -11.24 22.91 -2.51
C LEU A 279 -11.73 24.07 -3.41
N ASP A 280 -12.56 23.76 -4.41
CA ASP A 280 -13.11 24.73 -5.35
C ASP A 280 -14.46 25.30 -4.85
N PRO A 281 -14.59 26.63 -4.70
CA PRO A 281 -15.83 27.31 -4.32
C PRO A 281 -17.05 26.95 -5.16
N GLN A 282 -16.85 26.60 -6.44
CA GLN A 282 -17.94 26.23 -7.34
C GLN A 282 -18.65 24.95 -6.90
N PHE A 283 -17.95 24.08 -6.18
CA PHE A 283 -18.47 22.77 -5.76
C PHE A 283 -18.70 22.67 -4.25
N ASN A 284 -17.93 23.39 -3.43
CA ASN A 284 -18.05 23.27 -1.97
C ASN A 284 -19.08 24.23 -1.33
N ALA A 285 -19.36 25.38 -1.95
CA ALA A 285 -20.21 26.45 -1.41
C ALA A 285 -19.75 27.01 -0.03
N SER A 286 -18.56 26.66 0.45
CA SER A 286 -17.96 27.16 1.70
C SER A 286 -16.90 28.25 1.46
N GLY A 287 -16.13 28.14 0.37
CA GLY A 287 -15.06 29.09 0.05
C GLY A 287 -13.80 28.44 -0.50
N LEU A 288 -12.87 29.28 -0.97
CA LEU A 288 -11.66 28.83 -1.66
C LEU A 288 -10.74 28.09 -0.69
N MET A 289 -10.29 26.90 -1.09
CA MET A 289 -9.40 26.04 -0.29
C MET A 289 -9.95 25.67 1.09
N LEU A 290 -11.26 25.78 1.30
CA LEU A 290 -11.93 25.62 2.59
C LEU A 290 -11.32 26.53 3.67
N ALA A 291 -10.80 27.71 3.31
CA ALA A 291 -10.21 28.63 4.26
C ALA A 291 -11.27 29.26 5.17
N SER A 292 -11.08 29.15 6.49
CA SER A 292 -11.95 29.78 7.49
C SER A 292 -11.96 31.32 7.41
N GLN A 293 -10.82 31.91 7.03
CA GLN A 293 -10.67 33.35 6.78
C GLN A 293 -9.91 33.58 5.46
N PRO A 294 -10.59 33.64 4.31
CA PRO A 294 -9.95 33.83 3.03
C PRO A 294 -9.06 35.09 3.00
N GLY A 295 -7.83 34.94 2.51
CA GLY A 295 -6.83 36.01 2.41
C GLY A 295 -5.84 36.06 3.57
N THR A 296 -6.29 35.87 4.81
CA THR A 296 -5.41 35.76 5.99
C THR A 296 -5.00 34.31 6.29
N ALA A 297 -5.85 33.35 5.95
CA ALA A 297 -5.57 31.93 6.02
C ALA A 297 -5.57 31.28 4.63
N SER A 298 -4.59 30.40 4.38
CA SER A 298 -4.47 29.67 3.11
C SER A 298 -5.34 28.41 3.04
N GLY A 299 -6.13 28.11 4.08
CA GLY A 299 -6.91 26.88 4.18
C GLY A 299 -6.05 25.64 3.91
N LEU A 300 -6.53 24.75 3.04
CA LEU A 300 -5.85 23.51 2.66
C LEU A 300 -5.01 23.63 1.38
N ALA A 301 -4.66 24.85 0.93
CA ALA A 301 -3.87 25.04 -0.30
C ALA A 301 -2.53 24.27 -0.29
N GLY A 302 -1.82 24.27 0.85
CA GLY A 302 -0.57 23.52 0.99
C GLY A 302 -0.76 22.00 0.84
N LEU A 303 -1.90 21.48 1.28
CA LEU A 303 -2.26 20.07 1.15
C LEU A 303 -2.48 19.68 -0.32
N GLN A 304 -3.14 20.55 -1.09
CA GLN A 304 -3.34 20.34 -2.52
C GLN A 304 -2.02 20.38 -3.30
N LEU A 305 -1.15 21.35 -3.01
CA LEU A 305 0.17 21.46 -3.64
C LEU A 305 1.00 20.19 -3.39
N ASN A 306 1.04 19.73 -2.14
CA ASN A 306 1.71 18.48 -1.78
C ASN A 306 1.10 17.28 -2.52
N SER A 307 -0.23 17.19 -2.57
CA SER A 307 -0.94 16.10 -3.27
C SER A 307 -0.64 16.09 -4.77
N THR A 308 -0.61 17.26 -5.42
CA THR A 308 -0.23 17.38 -6.83
C THR A 308 1.21 16.92 -7.06
N ALA A 309 2.15 17.31 -6.18
CA ALA A 309 3.54 16.88 -6.26
C ALA A 309 3.68 15.36 -6.07
N LEU A 310 2.95 14.76 -5.13
CA LEU A 310 2.93 13.32 -4.89
C LEU A 310 2.43 12.54 -6.12
N VAL A 311 1.40 13.01 -6.82
CA VAL A 311 0.95 12.37 -8.07
C VAL A 311 2.04 12.41 -9.14
N ALA A 312 2.80 13.51 -9.24
CA ALA A 312 3.93 13.60 -10.17
C ALA A 312 5.05 12.61 -9.80
N GLU A 313 5.35 12.48 -8.50
CA GLU A 313 6.32 11.50 -7.99
C GLU A 313 5.87 10.07 -8.31
N MET A 314 4.61 9.72 -8.04
CA MET A 314 4.04 8.40 -8.34
C MET A 314 4.22 8.05 -9.82
N ARG A 315 3.93 8.98 -10.74
CA ARG A 315 4.12 8.76 -12.18
C ARG A 315 5.56 8.44 -12.57
N SER A 316 6.54 9.04 -11.88
CA SER A 316 7.96 8.73 -12.12
C SER A 316 8.33 7.32 -11.65
N LEU A 317 7.56 6.77 -10.69
CA LEU A 317 7.75 5.45 -10.09
C LEU A 317 6.90 4.35 -10.76
N THR A 318 6.02 4.67 -11.71
CA THR A 318 5.17 3.69 -12.43
C THR A 318 5.71 3.30 -13.81
N GLY A 319 7.04 3.18 -13.96
CA GLY A 319 7.63 2.62 -15.18
C GLY A 319 7.34 1.12 -15.34
N CYS A 320 7.57 0.58 -16.54
CA CYS A 320 7.55 -0.87 -16.78
C CYS A 320 8.89 -1.49 -16.34
N HIS A 321 9.14 -1.57 -15.03
CA HIS A 321 10.42 -2.06 -14.50
C HIS A 321 10.73 -3.49 -14.94
N SER A 322 9.70 -4.29 -15.17
CA SER A 322 9.77 -5.65 -15.71
C SER A 322 10.47 -5.75 -17.08
N THR A 323 10.68 -4.62 -17.77
CA THR A 323 11.40 -4.54 -19.05
C THR A 323 12.79 -3.89 -18.94
N TYR A 324 13.27 -3.59 -17.72
CA TYR A 324 14.56 -2.89 -17.49
C TYR A 324 15.77 -3.83 -17.50
N SER A 325 15.66 -4.98 -18.18
CA SER A 325 16.70 -5.99 -18.20
C SER A 325 18.05 -5.44 -18.66
N ILE A 326 19.11 -5.75 -17.91
CA ILE A 326 20.50 -5.47 -18.27
C ILE A 326 21.31 -6.76 -18.12
N PRO A 327 22.01 -7.23 -19.17
CA PRO A 327 22.84 -8.43 -19.10
C PRO A 327 23.91 -8.35 -17.98
N THR A 328 24.05 -9.42 -17.21
CA THR A 328 25.04 -9.54 -16.13
C THR A 328 25.63 -10.95 -16.05
N ASN A 329 26.52 -11.17 -15.08
CA ASN A 329 27.14 -12.46 -14.78
C ASN A 329 27.81 -13.10 -16.01
N GLY A 330 28.68 -12.36 -16.69
CA GLY A 330 29.40 -12.86 -17.87
C GLY A 330 28.50 -13.21 -19.06
N LYS A 331 27.31 -12.61 -19.15
CA LYS A 331 26.23 -12.92 -20.12
C LYS A 331 25.49 -14.24 -19.88
N ASN A 332 25.74 -14.92 -18.77
CA ASN A 332 24.92 -16.06 -18.36
C ASN A 332 23.51 -15.61 -17.91
N GLN A 333 23.40 -14.40 -17.37
CA GLN A 333 22.12 -13.74 -17.07
C GLN A 333 21.94 -12.60 -18.06
N ASP A 334 21.68 -12.94 -19.32
CA ASP A 334 21.53 -11.98 -20.42
C ASP A 334 20.16 -11.30 -20.45
N VAL A 335 19.13 -11.95 -19.90
CA VAL A 335 17.80 -11.38 -19.64
C VAL A 335 17.45 -11.56 -18.17
N VAL A 336 16.92 -10.52 -17.52
CA VAL A 336 16.52 -10.53 -16.10
C VAL A 336 15.16 -9.85 -15.90
N PRO A 337 14.30 -10.35 -15.00
CA PRO A 337 12.90 -9.90 -14.91
C PRO A 337 12.71 -8.63 -14.07
N MET A 338 13.70 -8.25 -13.25
CA MET A 338 13.64 -7.09 -12.37
C MET A 338 12.46 -7.14 -11.37
N SER A 339 12.02 -8.33 -10.98
CA SER A 339 10.83 -8.53 -10.13
C SER A 339 10.93 -7.84 -8.78
N PHE A 340 12.12 -7.85 -8.14
CA PHE A 340 12.30 -7.20 -6.86
C PHE A 340 12.23 -5.67 -6.96
N LEU A 341 12.74 -5.08 -8.07
CA LEU A 341 12.60 -3.66 -8.33
C LEU A 341 11.13 -3.28 -8.53
N ALA A 342 10.42 -4.02 -9.40
CA ALA A 342 9.01 -3.77 -9.67
C ALA A 342 8.17 -3.84 -8.39
N ALA A 343 8.36 -4.90 -7.57
CA ALA A 343 7.66 -5.10 -6.31
C ALA A 343 7.91 -3.98 -5.30
N ARG A 344 9.16 -3.50 -5.20
CA ARG A 344 9.50 -2.37 -4.34
C ARG A 344 8.83 -1.08 -4.79
N ARG A 345 8.79 -0.80 -6.09
CA ARG A 345 8.12 0.39 -6.63
C ARG A 345 6.61 0.33 -6.39
N ALA A 346 5.98 -0.83 -6.58
CA ALA A 346 4.58 -1.02 -6.24
C ALA A 346 4.29 -0.70 -4.76
N TYR A 347 5.14 -1.18 -3.86
CA TYR A 347 5.02 -0.90 -2.42
C TYR A 347 5.19 0.58 -2.10
N GLU A 348 6.20 1.24 -2.68
CA GLU A 348 6.52 2.67 -2.51
C GLU A 348 5.40 3.58 -3.03
N VAL A 349 4.87 3.30 -4.22
CA VAL A 349 3.72 4.03 -4.78
C VAL A 349 2.50 3.90 -3.87
N GLY A 350 2.30 2.74 -3.23
CA GLY A 350 1.27 2.55 -2.20
C GLY A 350 1.41 3.51 -1.01
N GLU A 351 2.62 3.87 -0.58
CA GLU A 351 2.80 4.86 0.49
C GLU A 351 2.38 6.27 0.08
N HIS A 352 2.66 6.65 -1.17
CA HIS A 352 2.21 7.93 -1.71
C HIS A 352 0.69 7.97 -1.85
N LEU A 353 0.07 6.86 -2.24
CA LEU A 353 -1.39 6.73 -2.26
C LEU A 353 -1.98 6.91 -0.85
N ALA A 354 -1.40 6.31 0.19
CA ALA A 354 -1.86 6.52 1.56
C ALA A 354 -1.82 8.00 1.98
N SER A 355 -0.77 8.74 1.60
CA SER A 355 -0.69 10.18 1.83
C SER A 355 -1.77 10.95 1.08
N LEU A 356 -2.08 10.59 -0.18
CA LEU A 356 -3.13 11.24 -0.97
C LEU A 356 -4.52 11.00 -0.38
N LEU A 357 -4.80 9.77 0.03
CA LEU A 357 -6.06 9.43 0.68
C LEU A 357 -6.19 10.12 2.04
N GLY A 358 -5.09 10.24 2.80
CA GLY A 358 -5.08 11.00 4.05
C GLY A 358 -5.32 12.49 3.84
N ALA A 359 -4.77 13.07 2.77
CA ALA A 359 -5.05 14.44 2.38
C ALA A 359 -6.52 14.65 1.99
N LEU A 360 -7.09 13.73 1.22
CA LEU A 360 -8.51 13.75 0.86
C LEU A 360 -9.40 13.61 2.10
N PHE A 361 -9.06 12.71 3.03
CA PHE A 361 -9.76 12.54 4.30
C PHE A 361 -9.79 13.85 5.10
N LEU A 362 -8.66 14.53 5.26
CA LEU A 362 -8.60 15.80 6.00
C LEU A 362 -9.46 16.89 5.35
N ALA A 363 -9.53 16.93 4.02
CA ALA A 363 -10.41 17.87 3.33
C ALA A 363 -11.89 17.52 3.47
N ILE A 364 -12.24 16.22 3.46
CA ILE A 364 -13.59 15.72 3.75
C ILE A 364 -14.00 16.10 5.17
N ASP A 365 -13.11 15.94 6.15
CA ASP A 365 -13.35 16.28 7.55
C ASP A 365 -13.55 17.79 7.77
N GLU A 366 -12.63 18.61 7.26
CA GLU A 366 -12.77 20.07 7.31
C GLU A 366 -14.09 20.53 6.67
N PHE A 367 -14.43 19.99 5.50
CA PHE A 367 -15.65 20.36 4.81
C PHE A 367 -16.91 19.93 5.57
N TRP A 368 -16.89 18.73 6.14
CA TRP A 368 -17.97 18.24 6.98
C TRP A 368 -18.17 19.12 8.21
N GLN A 369 -17.09 19.48 8.92
CA GLN A 369 -17.17 20.35 10.11
C GLN A 369 -17.79 21.71 9.79
N GLN A 370 -17.40 22.34 8.67
CA GLN A 370 -17.97 23.61 8.23
C GLN A 370 -19.47 23.49 7.93
N ARG A 371 -19.88 22.41 7.24
CA ARG A 371 -21.30 22.17 6.94
C ARG A 371 -22.12 21.83 8.18
N PHE A 372 -21.55 21.08 9.12
CA PHE A 372 -22.17 20.75 10.40
C PHE A 372 -22.39 22.01 11.24
N ALA A 373 -21.38 22.88 11.34
CA ALA A 373 -21.49 24.18 12.01
C ALA A 373 -22.55 25.10 11.37
N ALA A 374 -22.79 24.96 10.06
CA ALA A 374 -23.86 25.65 9.34
C ALA A 374 -25.26 25.04 9.54
N GLY A 375 -25.41 24.01 10.38
CA GLY A 375 -26.70 23.40 10.74
C GLY A 375 -27.22 22.36 9.73
N ALA A 376 -26.37 21.87 8.82
CA ALA A 376 -26.77 20.83 7.87
C ALA A 376 -26.68 19.42 8.53
N PRO A 377 -27.79 18.65 8.61
CA PRO A 377 -27.79 17.32 9.21
C PRO A 377 -27.30 16.29 8.18
N ILE A 378 -25.98 16.21 7.98
CA ILE A 378 -25.41 15.47 6.84
C ILE A 378 -25.17 13.99 7.18
N TRP A 379 -24.65 13.66 8.37
CA TRP A 379 -24.54 12.30 8.94
C TRP A 379 -24.05 12.30 10.40
N LYS A 380 -23.97 11.12 11.06
CA LYS A 380 -23.41 10.94 12.42
C LYS A 380 -21.96 11.44 12.49
N ALA A 381 -21.63 12.20 13.54
CA ALA A 381 -20.29 12.73 13.78
C ALA A 381 -19.19 11.64 13.90
N ASP A 382 -19.59 10.43 14.27
CA ASP A 382 -18.67 9.34 14.62
C ASP A 382 -17.88 8.78 13.43
N PHE A 383 -18.34 8.95 12.18
CA PHE A 383 -17.71 8.28 11.03
C PHE A 383 -16.26 8.73 10.80
N LEU A 384 -15.94 10.02 10.95
CA LEU A 384 -14.57 10.51 10.80
C LEU A 384 -13.76 10.34 12.09
N GLN A 385 -14.43 10.40 13.25
CA GLN A 385 -13.81 10.19 14.57
C GLN A 385 -13.32 8.74 14.78
N THR A 386 -13.86 7.76 14.05
CA THR A 386 -13.45 6.35 14.16
C THR A 386 -12.09 6.03 13.55
N TRP A 387 -11.57 6.86 12.63
CA TRP A 387 -10.27 6.61 11.97
C TRP A 387 -9.09 7.25 12.68
N THR A 388 -9.35 8.18 13.61
CA THR A 388 -8.33 8.91 14.38
C THR A 388 -8.17 8.38 15.81
N GLY A 389 -9.02 7.45 16.26
CA GLY A 389 -8.89 6.78 17.56
C GLY A 389 -9.32 7.59 18.79
N GLU A 390 -9.76 8.85 18.65
CA GLU A 390 -10.20 9.68 19.77
C GLU A 390 -11.70 10.03 19.68
N ARG A 391 -12.50 9.41 20.55
CA ARG A 391 -13.88 9.83 20.83
C ARG A 391 -13.85 11.12 21.65
N SER A 392 -14.17 12.25 21.05
CA SER A 392 -14.72 13.37 21.81
C SER A 392 -15.91 13.98 21.06
N PRO A 393 -17.10 14.02 21.67
CA PRO A 393 -18.24 14.76 21.13
C PRO A 393 -17.99 16.28 21.02
N GLU A 394 -16.91 16.79 21.64
CA GLU A 394 -16.58 18.23 21.72
C GLU A 394 -15.09 18.55 21.48
N GLY A 395 -14.26 17.60 20.99
CA GLY A 395 -12.81 17.79 20.90
C GLY A 395 -12.24 17.39 19.53
N ASP A 396 -11.45 18.30 18.95
CA ASP A 396 -10.56 18.04 17.82
C ASP A 396 -9.81 16.71 18.04
N PRO A 397 -9.91 15.70 17.15
CA PRO A 397 -9.21 14.42 17.28
C PRO A 397 -7.69 14.57 17.18
N PHE A 398 -7.22 15.80 16.95
CA PHE A 398 -5.84 16.17 17.06
C PHE A 398 -5.66 17.15 18.23
N PRO A 399 -4.60 17.00 19.05
CA PRO A 399 -4.34 17.93 20.14
C PRO A 399 -4.26 19.37 19.61
N GLY A 400 -4.83 20.31 20.38
CA GLY A 400 -4.92 21.74 20.06
C GLY A 400 -3.54 22.42 19.93
N SER A 401 -2.87 22.18 18.80
CA SER A 401 -1.62 22.76 18.30
C SER A 401 -1.03 21.97 17.12
N SER A 402 -1.63 20.84 16.73
CA SER A 402 -1.15 20.00 15.64
C SER A 402 -1.17 20.73 14.28
N THR A 403 -0.02 20.74 13.61
CA THR A 403 0.11 21.22 12.23
C THR A 403 -0.57 20.27 11.24
N LEU A 404 -0.98 20.76 10.08
CA LEU A 404 -1.58 19.95 9.02
C LEU A 404 -0.67 18.77 8.59
N GLY A 405 0.65 18.97 8.62
CA GLY A 405 1.61 17.91 8.33
C GLY A 405 1.61 16.79 9.38
N GLN A 406 1.46 17.12 10.66
CA GLN A 406 1.35 16.12 11.73
C GLN A 406 0.03 15.34 11.64
N ARG A 407 -1.07 16.02 11.32
CA ARG A 407 -2.37 15.37 11.08
C ARG A 407 -2.28 14.40 9.91
N LEU A 408 -1.70 14.84 8.79
CA LEU A 408 -1.50 13.99 7.62
C LEU A 408 -0.62 12.78 7.93
N ALA A 409 0.47 12.97 8.67
CA ALA A 409 1.35 11.86 9.07
C ALA A 409 0.62 10.84 9.94
N HIS A 410 -0.20 11.30 10.88
CA HIS A 410 -1.01 10.43 11.73
C HIS A 410 -2.02 9.61 10.91
N ILE A 411 -2.80 10.26 10.03
CA ILE A 411 -3.77 9.56 9.17
C ILE A 411 -3.08 8.60 8.20
N LYS A 412 -1.97 9.02 7.57
CA LYS A 412 -1.17 8.15 6.71
C LYS A 412 -0.74 6.89 7.48
N SER A 413 -0.26 7.05 8.71
CA SER A 413 0.14 5.94 9.57
C SER A 413 -1.02 4.98 9.82
N ALA A 414 -2.20 5.51 10.18
CA ALA A 414 -3.40 4.71 10.41
C ALA A 414 -3.82 3.93 9.15
N PHE A 415 -3.83 4.57 7.97
CA PHE A 415 -4.21 3.92 6.71
C PHE A 415 -3.22 2.82 6.28
N LEU A 416 -1.98 2.88 6.76
CA LEU A 416 -0.96 1.85 6.55
C LEU A 416 -1.01 0.69 7.56
N GLN A 417 -1.86 0.75 8.59
CA GLN A 417 -2.08 -0.36 9.53
C GLN A 417 -2.91 -1.48 8.87
N PRO A 418 -2.52 -2.77 9.00
CA PRO A 418 -3.25 -3.90 8.40
C PRO A 418 -4.73 -3.97 8.76
N GLU A 419 -5.05 -3.69 10.02
CA GLU A 419 -6.36 -3.93 10.63
C GLU A 419 -7.31 -2.72 10.51
N ILE A 420 -6.90 -1.65 9.82
CA ILE A 420 -7.70 -0.40 9.78
C ILE A 420 -9.12 -0.62 9.24
N LEU A 421 -9.31 -1.58 8.33
CA LEU A 421 -10.63 -1.92 7.78
C LEU A 421 -11.38 -2.98 8.59
N ASP A 422 -10.72 -3.65 9.55
CA ASP A 422 -11.34 -4.64 10.44
C ASP A 422 -12.06 -4.00 11.63
N HIS A 423 -11.93 -2.67 11.78
CA HIS A 423 -12.63 -1.93 12.80
C HIS A 423 -14.15 -2.11 12.64
N GLU A 424 -14.84 -2.51 13.72
CA GLU A 424 -16.28 -2.88 13.71
C GLU A 424 -17.19 -1.82 13.07
N ASN A 425 -16.78 -0.55 13.08
CA ASN A 425 -17.50 0.59 12.52
C ASN A 425 -17.39 0.73 10.99
N LEU A 426 -16.51 -0.03 10.33
CA LEU A 426 -16.33 -0.06 8.87
C LEU A 426 -16.88 -1.33 8.22
N GLN A 427 -17.20 -2.34 9.04
CA GLN A 427 -17.89 -3.55 8.60
C GLN A 427 -19.43 -3.39 8.59
N ALA A 428 -19.95 -2.38 9.29
CA ALA A 428 -21.37 -1.99 9.32
C ALA A 428 -21.70 -0.98 8.22
#